data_AF-A0A6M0GFC4-F1
#
_entry.id   AF-A0A6M0GFC4-F1
#
_cell.length_a   1.000
_cell.length_b   1.000
_cell.length_c   1.000
_cell.angle_alpha   90.00
_cell.angle_beta   90.00
_cell.angle_gamma   90.00
#
_symmetry.space_group_name_H-M   'P 1'
#
loop_
_entity.id
_entity.type
_entity.pdbx_description
1 polymer ?
#
loop_
_entity_poly.entity_id
_entity_poly.type
_entity_poly.pdbx_seq_one_letter_code
_entity_poly.pdbx_strand_id
1 'polypeptide(L)'
;MAARVNPDQEAEGILSLDEWQALYCTIHKTPSPPDSSPTLSECVRWIAQLGGFLGRKSDGEPGVKTLWRGIQRLNDLAAMWQILANS
;
A
#
# COMPACT_ATOMS: atom_id res chain seq x y z
N MET A 1 -11.28 -0.43 -8.40
CA MET A 1 -12.74 -0.21 -8.30
C MET A 1 -13.24 -0.38 -6.86
N ALA A 2 -12.76 -1.37 -6.09
CA ALA A 2 -13.19 -1.62 -4.71
C ALA A 2 -13.09 -0.42 -3.74
N ALA A 3 -11.98 0.34 -3.74
CA ALA A 3 -11.81 1.48 -2.81
C ALA A 3 -12.80 2.64 -3.00
N ARG A 4 -13.47 2.73 -4.16
CA ARG A 4 -14.52 3.75 -4.40
C ARG A 4 -15.89 3.31 -3.90
N VAL A 5 -16.06 2.03 -3.63
CA VAL A 5 -17.35 1.42 -3.27
C VAL A 5 -17.44 1.22 -1.75
N ASN A 6 -16.32 0.97 -1.07
CA ASN A 6 -16.25 0.91 0.39
C ASN A 6 -14.83 1.31 0.87
N PRO A 7 -14.58 2.59 1.19
CA PRO A 7 -13.24 3.07 1.54
C PRO A 7 -12.75 2.58 2.91
N ASP A 8 -13.68 2.32 3.83
CA ASP A 8 -13.41 1.91 5.22
C ASP A 8 -13.26 0.39 5.39
N GLN A 9 -13.39 -0.38 4.30
CA GLN A 9 -13.13 -1.81 4.36
C GLN A 9 -11.64 -2.05 4.67
N GLU A 10 -11.37 -3.00 5.57
CA GLU A 10 -10.00 -3.45 5.86
C GLU A 10 -9.31 -3.91 4.57
N ALA A 11 -8.02 -3.61 4.41
CA ALA A 11 -7.26 -4.06 3.25
C ALA A 11 -7.07 -5.59 3.22
N GLU A 12 -7.36 -6.25 4.33
CA GLU A 12 -7.32 -7.69 4.50
C GLU A 12 -8.25 -8.40 3.49
N GLY A 13 -7.68 -9.31 2.71
CA GLY A 13 -8.35 -10.01 1.60
C GLY A 13 -8.17 -9.38 0.21
N ILE A 14 -7.64 -8.15 0.13
CA ILE A 14 -7.17 -7.54 -1.14
C ILE A 14 -5.64 -7.56 -1.21
N LEU A 15 -4.99 -7.23 -0.10
CA LEU A 15 -3.55 -7.39 0.09
C LEU A 15 -3.30 -8.52 1.09
N SER A 16 -2.27 -9.31 0.82
CA SER A 16 -1.73 -10.27 1.78
C SER A 16 -1.09 -9.55 2.98
N LEU A 17 -0.84 -10.31 4.06
CA LEU A 17 -0.20 -9.81 5.28
C LEU A 17 1.15 -9.14 4.96
N ASP A 18 1.99 -9.82 4.19
CA ASP A 18 3.32 -9.32 3.82
C ASP A 18 3.23 -8.05 2.96
N GLU A 19 2.26 -7.97 2.05
CA GLU A 19 2.09 -6.81 1.18
C GLU A 19 1.72 -5.56 1.99
N TRP A 20 0.68 -5.61 2.82
CA TRP A 20 0.28 -4.40 3.54
C TRP A 20 1.29 -4.03 4.63
N GLN A 21 1.97 -5.00 5.26
CA GLN A 21 3.04 -4.73 6.23
C GLN A 21 4.25 -4.09 5.55
N ALA A 22 4.72 -4.65 4.43
CA ALA A 22 5.83 -4.08 3.66
C ALA A 22 5.49 -2.67 3.15
N LEU A 23 4.25 -2.46 2.69
CA LEU A 23 3.73 -1.16 2.27
C LEU A 23 3.80 -0.16 3.42
N TYR A 24 3.23 -0.51 4.58
CA TYR A 24 3.20 0.34 5.76
C TYR A 24 4.61 0.73 6.21
N CYS A 25 5.48 -0.27 6.42
CA CYS A 25 6.87 -0.07 6.84
C CYS A 25 7.64 0.83 5.87
N THR A 26 7.42 0.67 4.56
CA THR A 26 8.08 1.47 3.52
C THR A 26 7.60 2.92 3.52
N ILE A 27 6.31 3.17 3.70
CA ILE A 27 5.73 4.51 3.70
C ILE A 27 6.08 5.26 4.98
N HIS A 28 5.95 4.59 6.13
CA HIS A 28 6.17 5.18 7.45
C HIS A 28 7.63 5.12 7.91
N LYS A 29 8.52 4.50 7.13
CA LYS A 29 9.95 4.37 7.44
C LYS A 29 10.20 3.76 8.83
N THR A 30 9.47 2.68 9.11
CA THR A 30 9.55 1.92 10.36
C THR A 30 9.81 0.45 10.07
N PRO A 31 10.59 -0.25 10.90
CA PRO A 31 10.77 -1.70 10.77
C PRO A 31 9.60 -2.51 11.35
N SER A 32 8.72 -1.89 12.15
CA SER A 32 7.60 -2.57 12.79
C SER A 32 6.28 -2.13 12.16
N PRO A 33 5.49 -3.06 11.59
CA PRO A 33 4.11 -2.79 11.22
C PRO A 33 3.21 -2.76 12.47
N PRO A 34 2.00 -2.16 12.38
CA PRO A 34 0.99 -2.22 13.43
C PRO A 34 0.36 -3.63 13.51
N ASP A 35 -0.37 -3.90 14.59
CA ASP A 35 -1.07 -5.18 14.79
C ASP A 35 -2.33 -5.32 13.92
N SER A 36 -2.96 -4.19 13.55
CA SER A 36 -4.20 -4.15 12.78
C SER A 36 -3.97 -3.68 11.34
N SER A 37 -4.72 -4.28 10.40
CA SER A 37 -4.65 -3.90 8.99
C SER A 37 -5.12 -2.45 8.76
N PRO A 38 -4.46 -1.67 7.91
CA PRO A 38 -4.94 -0.37 7.44
C PRO A 38 -6.21 -0.51 6.58
N THR A 39 -6.90 0.60 6.34
CA THR A 39 -8.04 0.63 5.42
C THR A 39 -7.59 0.47 3.97
N LEU A 40 -8.48 -0.04 3.11
CA LEU A 40 -8.21 -0.16 1.68
C LEU A 40 -7.93 1.21 1.03
N SER A 41 -8.59 2.28 1.49
CA SER A 41 -8.36 3.64 1.01
C SER A 41 -6.94 4.13 1.30
N GLU A 42 -6.45 3.90 2.53
CA GLU A 42 -5.07 4.21 2.92
C GLU A 42 -4.07 3.42 2.08
N CYS A 43 -4.27 2.12 1.94
CA CYS A 43 -3.43 1.26 1.10
C CYS A 43 -3.38 1.74 -0.35
N VAL A 44 -4.53 2.08 -0.96
CA VAL A 44 -4.56 2.59 -2.34
C VAL A 44 -3.80 3.92 -2.46
N ARG A 45 -3.93 4.81 -1.47
CA ARG A 45 -3.21 6.09 -1.46
C ARG A 45 -1.70 5.88 -1.31
N TRP A 46 -1.28 4.95 -0.48
CA TRP A 46 0.12 4.59 -0.29
C TRP A 46 0.74 3.89 -1.50
N ILE A 47 0.02 2.97 -2.12
CA ILE A 47 0.40 2.36 -3.41
C ILE A 47 0.60 3.46 -4.45
N ALA A 48 -0.33 4.41 -4.53
CA ALA A 48 -0.15 5.54 -5.43
C ALA A 48 1.11 6.36 -5.10
N GLN A 49 1.43 6.58 -3.82
CA GLN A 49 2.66 7.27 -3.41
C GLN A 49 3.92 6.53 -3.86
N LEU A 50 3.95 5.20 -3.76
CA LEU A 50 5.03 4.38 -4.35
C LEU A 50 5.14 4.64 -5.85
N GLY A 51 4.02 4.83 -6.54
CA GLY A 51 3.97 5.16 -7.97
C GLY A 51 4.35 6.61 -8.34
N GLY A 52 4.64 7.47 -7.36
CA GLY A 52 4.98 8.87 -7.55
C GLY A 52 3.83 9.86 -7.30
N PHE A 53 2.72 9.43 -6.70
CA PHE A 53 1.65 10.33 -6.27
C PHE A 53 2.09 11.14 -5.05
N LEU A 54 1.96 12.46 -5.11
CA LEU A 54 2.35 13.34 -4.01
C LEU A 54 1.26 13.46 -2.95
N GLY A 55 0.00 13.21 -3.30
CA GLY A 55 -1.11 13.21 -2.36
C GLY A 55 -1.43 14.58 -1.76
N ARG A 56 -1.16 15.68 -2.47
CA ARG A 56 -1.52 17.03 -2.02
C ARG A 56 -3.03 17.20 -2.06
N LYS A 57 -3.56 18.11 -1.23
CA LYS A 57 -5.00 18.35 -1.04
C LYS A 57 -5.77 18.65 -2.34
N SER A 58 -5.09 19.11 -3.40
CA SER A 58 -5.70 19.47 -4.69
C SER A 58 -5.35 18.51 -5.84
N ASP A 59 -4.59 17.44 -5.59
CA ASP A 59 -4.12 16.54 -6.66
C ASP A 59 -5.24 15.63 -7.21
N GLY A 60 -6.39 15.57 -6.53
CA GLY A 60 -7.48 14.66 -6.88
C GLY A 60 -7.12 13.20 -6.61
N GLU A 61 -7.76 12.28 -7.34
CA GLU A 61 -7.51 10.84 -7.21
C GLU A 61 -6.31 10.40 -8.06
N PRO A 62 -5.51 9.42 -7.60
CA PRO A 62 -4.39 8.90 -8.36
C PRO A 62 -4.84 8.22 -9.66
N GLY A 63 -4.13 8.51 -10.75
CA GLY A 63 -4.38 7.90 -12.06
C GLY A 63 -3.92 6.44 -12.14
N VAL A 64 -4.49 5.68 -13.09
CA VAL A 64 -4.23 4.24 -13.28
C VAL A 64 -2.75 3.93 -13.50
N LYS A 65 -2.03 4.77 -14.26
CA LYS A 65 -0.58 4.59 -14.49
C LYS A 65 0.23 4.70 -13.20
N THR A 66 -0.15 5.62 -12.32
CA THR A 66 0.51 5.83 -11.03
C THR A 66 0.25 4.64 -10.11
N LEU A 67 -0.99 4.17 -10.05
CA LEU A 67 -1.33 2.96 -9.28
C LEU A 67 -0.58 1.73 -9.79
N TRP A 68 -0.52 1.51 -11.11
CA TRP A 68 0.19 0.37 -11.68
C TRP A 68 1.68 0.36 -11.33
N ARG A 69 2.37 1.51 -11.43
CA ARG A 69 3.76 1.65 -10.97
C ARG A 69 3.91 1.37 -9.48
N GLY A 70 2.94 1.82 -8.69
CA GLY A 70 2.88 1.57 -7.25
C GLY A 70 2.79 0.09 -6.92
N ILE A 71 1.90 -0.64 -7.59
CA ILE A 71 1.70 -2.09 -7.41
C ILE A 71 2.97 -2.85 -7.77
N GLN A 72 3.63 -2.51 -8.88
CA GLN A 72 4.90 -3.17 -9.24
C GLN A 72 5.96 -3.01 -8.14
N ARG A 73 6.11 -1.79 -7.61
CA ARG A 73 7.05 -1.54 -6.49
C ARG A 73 6.63 -2.27 -5.22
N LEU A 74 5.33 -2.36 -4.94
CA LEU A 74 4.82 -3.10 -3.79
C LEU A 74 5.17 -4.59 -3.88
N ASN A 75 5.03 -5.20 -5.06
CA ASN A 75 5.38 -6.61 -5.26
C ASN A 75 6.86 -6.87 -4.96
N ASP A 76 7.76 -6.00 -5.42
CA ASP A 76 9.20 -6.11 -5.13
C ASP A 76 9.47 -5.97 -3.61
N LEU A 77 8.79 -5.04 -2.94
CA LEU A 77 8.93 -4.81 -1.50
C LEU A 77 8.41 -6.00 -0.68
N ALA A 78 7.26 -6.56 -1.06
CA ALA A 78 6.68 -7.73 -0.39
C ALA A 78 7.57 -8.97 -0.53
N ALA A 79 8.14 -9.20 -1.72
CA ALA A 79 9.10 -10.27 -1.94
C ALA A 79 10.35 -10.11 -1.04
N MET A 80 10.90 -8.90 -0.94
CA MET A 80 12.02 -8.64 -0.04
C MET A 80 11.66 -8.77 1.44
N TRP A 81 10.45 -8.35 1.81
CA TRP A 81 9.92 -8.48 3.17
C TRP A 81 9.85 -9.95 3.60
N GLN A 82 9.32 -10.83 2.74
CA GLN A 82 9.26 -12.27 3.00
C GLN A 82 10.63 -12.91 3.18
N ILE A 83 11.63 -12.46 2.41
CA ILE A 83 13.01 -12.96 2.54
C ILE A 83 13.60 -12.57 3.90
N LEU A 84 13.36 -11.34 4.35
CA LEU A 84 13.92 -10.80 5.60
C LEU A 84 13.15 -11.23 6.85
N ALA A 85 11.85 -11.48 6.73
CA ALA A 85 11.01 -11.93 7.85
C ALA A 85 11.21 -13.42 8.18
N ASN A 86 11.69 -14.21 7.22
CA ASN A 86 11.97 -15.64 7.36
C ASN A 86 13.46 -15.97 7.55
N SER A 87 14.31 -14.98 7.84
CA SER A 87 15.75 -15.13 8.04
C SER A 87 16.16 -15.12 9.50
#